data_AF-A0A6N7XT24-F1
#
_entry.id   AF-A0A6N7XT24-F1
#
_cell.length_a   1.000
_cell.length_b   1.000
_cell.length_c   1.000
_cell.angle_alpha   90.00
_cell.angle_beta   90.00
_cell.angle_gamma   90.00
#
_symmetry.space_group_name_H-M   'P 1'
#
loop_
_entity.id
_entity.type
_entity.pdbx_description
1 polymer ?
#
loop_
_entity_poly.entity_id
_entity_poly.type
_entity_poly.pdbx_seq_one_letter_code
_entity_poly.pdbx_strand_id
1 'polypeptide(L)'
;MNDQEIASRVLSCVGGSVNVTSNTLCMTRLRITIANPTLVDEEGLSQIPGVLGTVGRGPYGIEVVFGPKSIGGIYDAFSGLTSQGQTDRSSFADLSHGGNSLNVRVTGSTTPARPTPGAIAQELEDHDSEARELERMLADAENDPDDDFADEASEETDDSADGPRLLVLNGPNINMLGIREPDLYGTEDFASLLELCHEAAEEEGFSVCRCYQSNHEGDLVDAIQDAYGRFDGIVINPGAYTHTSVAILDALKAVSIPAVEVHISKVDEREGFRQVSYVRAACFETVMGLGIKGYAKAIADLAAHLAKEDEQ
;
A
#
# COMPACT_ATOMS: atom_id res chain seq x y z
N MET A 1 -21.64 26.51 2.82
CA MET A 1 -21.08 26.74 1.48
C MET A 1 -21.76 25.80 0.53
N ASN A 2 -22.04 26.26 -0.68
CA ASN A 2 -22.48 25.38 -1.76
C ASN A 2 -21.27 24.64 -2.36
N ASP A 3 -21.49 23.50 -2.99
CA ASP A 3 -20.40 22.65 -3.52
C ASP A 3 -19.49 23.40 -4.49
N GLN A 4 -20.07 24.35 -5.24
CA GLN A 4 -19.37 25.21 -6.19
C GLN A 4 -18.41 26.20 -5.52
N GLU A 5 -18.74 26.68 -4.32
CA GLU A 5 -17.88 27.58 -3.54
C GLU A 5 -16.71 26.80 -2.92
N ILE A 6 -16.97 25.56 -2.50
CA ILE A 6 -15.94 24.66 -1.96
C ILE A 6 -14.94 24.30 -3.06
N ALA A 7 -15.44 23.86 -4.22
CA ALA A 7 -14.59 23.56 -5.37
C ALA A 7 -13.72 24.75 -5.80
N SER A 8 -14.29 25.96 -5.82
CA SER A 8 -13.54 27.18 -6.18
C SER A 8 -12.43 27.51 -5.16
N ARG A 9 -12.69 27.28 -3.86
CA ARG A 9 -11.68 27.46 -2.81
C ARG A 9 -10.57 26.42 -2.90
N VAL A 10 -10.93 25.15 -3.08
CA VAL A 10 -9.94 24.08 -3.28
C VAL A 10 -9.06 24.42 -4.48
N LEU A 11 -9.66 24.87 -5.59
CA LEU A 11 -8.93 25.26 -6.78
C LEU A 11 -7.97 26.43 -6.54
N SER A 12 -8.39 27.42 -5.75
CA SER A 12 -7.53 28.55 -5.37
C SER A 12 -6.36 28.10 -4.51
N CYS A 13 -6.58 27.18 -3.56
CA CYS A 13 -5.53 26.70 -2.65
C CYS A 13 -4.55 25.76 -3.34
N VAL A 14 -4.94 25.05 -4.41
CA VAL A 14 -4.00 24.23 -5.20
C VAL A 14 -3.26 25.02 -6.28
N GLY A 15 -3.29 26.36 -6.27
CA GLY A 15 -2.58 27.19 -7.24
C GLY A 15 -3.33 27.47 -8.55
N GLY A 16 -4.65 27.21 -8.60
CA GLY A 16 -5.52 27.50 -9.73
C GLY A 16 -5.62 26.38 -10.77
N SER A 17 -6.49 26.56 -11.78
CA SER A 17 -6.74 25.54 -12.82
C SER A 17 -5.54 25.22 -13.70
N VAL A 18 -4.57 26.14 -13.81
CA VAL A 18 -3.33 25.94 -14.56
C VAL A 18 -2.36 25.03 -13.81
N ASN A 19 -2.46 24.96 -12.48
CA ASN A 19 -1.61 24.10 -11.67
C ASN A 19 -2.15 22.67 -11.57
N VAL A 20 -3.41 22.42 -11.97
CA VAL A 20 -4.04 21.09 -11.88
C VAL A 20 -3.85 20.33 -13.20
N THR A 21 -3.11 19.23 -13.15
CA THR A 21 -2.82 18.34 -14.29
C THR A 21 -3.88 17.26 -14.46
N SER A 22 -4.43 16.75 -13.36
CA SER A 22 -5.55 15.80 -13.39
C SER A 22 -6.29 15.81 -12.05
N ASN A 23 -7.54 15.33 -12.04
CA ASN A 23 -8.29 15.08 -10.82
C ASN A 23 -9.05 13.74 -10.90
N THR A 24 -9.23 13.09 -9.75
CA THR A 24 -9.94 11.81 -9.66
C THR A 24 -10.73 11.74 -8.37
N LEU A 25 -11.94 11.19 -8.46
CA LEU A 25 -12.81 10.94 -7.33
C LEU A 25 -12.61 9.52 -6.78
N CYS A 26 -12.33 9.41 -5.49
CA CYS A 26 -12.49 8.17 -4.72
C CYS A 26 -13.55 8.40 -3.64
N MET A 27 -14.16 7.35 -3.08
CA MET A 27 -15.37 7.37 -2.23
C MET A 27 -15.55 8.60 -1.31
N THR A 28 -14.48 9.11 -0.71
CA THR A 28 -14.47 10.32 0.12
C THR A 28 -13.30 11.26 -0.18
N ARG A 29 -12.55 11.03 -1.26
CA ARG A 29 -11.26 11.71 -1.52
C ARG A 29 -11.26 12.32 -2.92
N LEU A 30 -10.84 13.57 -3.02
CA LEU A 30 -10.49 14.23 -4.26
C LEU A 30 -8.98 14.12 -4.43
N ARG A 31 -8.53 13.30 -5.37
CA ARG A 31 -7.11 13.27 -5.78
C ARG A 31 -6.89 14.32 -6.83
N ILE A 32 -5.83 15.11 -6.67
CA ILE A 32 -5.47 16.19 -7.56
C ILE A 32 -3.97 16.02 -7.86
N THR A 33 -3.62 15.85 -9.13
CA THR A 33 -2.24 15.93 -9.57
C THR A 33 -1.96 17.36 -9.97
N ILE A 34 -0.85 17.91 -9.48
CA ILE A 34 -0.46 19.30 -9.66
C ILE A 34 0.89 19.41 -10.37
N ALA A 35 1.10 20.49 -11.13
CA ALA A 35 2.34 20.72 -11.86
C ALA A 35 3.44 21.32 -10.97
N ASN A 36 3.07 22.19 -10.02
CA ASN A 36 3.99 22.86 -9.12
C ASN A 36 3.51 22.77 -7.65
N PRO A 37 4.25 22.05 -6.78
CA PRO A 37 3.88 21.86 -5.38
C PRO A 37 4.04 23.11 -4.51
N THR A 38 4.94 24.01 -4.90
CA THR A 38 5.23 25.25 -4.13
C THR A 38 4.08 26.26 -4.14
N LEU A 39 3.10 26.07 -5.03
CA LEU A 39 1.91 26.93 -5.15
C LEU A 39 0.73 26.43 -4.31
N VAL A 40 0.90 25.32 -3.58
CA VAL A 40 -0.17 24.73 -2.75
C VAL A 40 -0.19 25.39 -1.37
N ASP A 41 -1.35 25.91 -1.03
CA ASP A 41 -1.67 26.40 0.31
C ASP A 41 -2.36 25.30 1.12
N GLU A 42 -1.56 24.46 1.78
CA GLU A 42 -2.05 23.35 2.62
C GLU A 42 -2.83 23.85 3.85
N GLU A 43 -2.40 24.97 4.44
CA GLU A 43 -3.09 25.58 5.57
C GLU A 43 -4.49 26.05 5.14
N GLY A 44 -4.59 26.70 3.97
CA GLY A 44 -5.85 27.08 3.35
C GLY A 44 -6.78 25.90 3.06
N LEU A 45 -6.26 24.78 2.54
CA LEU A 45 -7.04 23.56 2.28
C LEU A 45 -7.66 22.98 3.56
N SER A 46 -6.92 22.97 4.67
CA SER A 46 -7.39 22.46 5.96
C SER A 46 -8.52 23.30 6.57
N GLN A 47 -8.63 24.58 6.20
CA GLN A 47 -9.66 25.50 6.67
C GLN A 47 -10.95 25.46 5.82
N ILE A 48 -10.97 24.66 4.75
CA ILE A 48 -12.15 24.54 3.89
C ILE A 48 -13.21 23.66 4.59
N PRO A 49 -14.45 24.14 4.77
CA PRO A 49 -15.51 23.35 5.38
C PRO A 49 -15.79 22.06 4.60
N GLY A 50 -15.64 20.91 5.26
CA GLY A 50 -15.87 19.59 4.67
C GLY A 50 -14.58 18.85 4.27
N VAL A 51 -13.43 19.52 4.25
CA VAL A 51 -12.12 18.89 4.16
C VAL A 51 -11.75 18.33 5.54
N LEU A 52 -11.42 17.04 5.59
CA LEU A 52 -10.97 16.32 6.77
C LEU A 52 -9.44 16.28 6.90
N GLY A 53 -8.73 16.49 5.79
CA GLY A 53 -7.28 16.54 5.76
C GLY A 53 -6.74 16.54 4.33
N THR A 54 -5.45 16.80 4.20
CA THR A 54 -4.68 16.69 2.97
C THR A 54 -3.58 15.64 3.16
N VAL A 55 -3.30 14.88 2.11
CA VAL A 55 -2.23 13.88 2.10
C VAL A 55 -1.38 14.10 0.85
N GLY A 56 -0.07 14.26 1.03
CA GLY A 56 0.88 14.33 -0.09
C GLY A 56 1.05 12.96 -0.76
N ARG A 57 1.13 12.96 -2.09
CA ARG A 57 1.32 11.77 -2.95
C ARG A 57 2.51 12.04 -3.86
N GLY A 58 3.71 11.78 -3.34
CA GLY A 58 4.95 12.13 -4.03
C GLY A 58 5.12 13.65 -4.25
N PRO A 59 6.08 14.08 -5.08
CA PRO A 59 6.35 15.49 -5.25
C PRO A 59 5.18 16.25 -5.89
N TYR A 60 4.40 15.64 -6.78
CA TYR A 60 3.41 16.33 -7.63
C TYR A 60 1.95 15.96 -7.37
N GLY A 61 1.67 15.16 -6.34
CA GLY A 61 0.31 14.70 -6.04
C GLY A 61 -0.19 15.23 -4.71
N ILE A 62 -1.43 15.72 -4.67
CA ILE A 62 -2.13 16.04 -3.43
C ILE A 62 -3.49 15.35 -3.39
N GLU A 63 -3.80 14.75 -2.24
CA GLU A 63 -5.07 14.10 -1.97
C GLU A 63 -5.82 14.92 -0.92
N VAL A 64 -6.97 15.48 -1.30
CA VAL A 64 -7.85 16.23 -0.40
C VAL A 64 -8.95 15.28 0.08
N VAL A 65 -8.97 14.99 1.37
CA VAL A 65 -9.94 14.09 1.99
C VAL A 65 -11.17 14.89 2.39
N PHE A 66 -12.35 14.48 1.96
CA PHE A 66 -13.63 15.07 2.34
C PHE A 66 -14.45 14.11 3.20
N GLY A 67 -15.45 14.65 3.90
CA GLY A 67 -16.43 13.82 4.61
C GLY A 67 -17.33 13.00 3.65
N PRO A 68 -17.86 11.86 4.10
CA PRO A 68 -18.64 10.91 3.27
C PRO A 68 -19.96 11.45 2.69
N LYS A 69 -20.38 12.66 3.07
CA LYS A 69 -21.66 13.25 2.65
C LYS A 69 -21.53 14.34 1.58
N SER A 70 -20.32 14.68 1.13
CA SER A 70 -20.12 15.95 0.41
C SER A 70 -19.26 15.86 -0.85
N ILE A 71 -18.62 14.72 -1.15
CA ILE A 71 -17.58 14.70 -2.20
C ILE A 71 -18.14 14.75 -3.63
N GLY A 72 -19.27 14.11 -3.92
CA GLY A 72 -19.76 13.94 -5.30
C GLY A 72 -20.06 15.27 -6.01
N GLY A 73 -20.79 16.17 -5.35
CA GLY A 73 -21.11 17.49 -5.90
C GLY A 73 -19.90 18.43 -5.98
N ILE A 74 -18.95 18.28 -5.04
CA ILE A 74 -17.69 19.05 -5.06
C ILE A 74 -16.83 18.62 -6.25
N TYR A 75 -16.74 17.32 -6.53
CA TYR A 75 -16.02 16.81 -7.69
C TYR A 75 -16.60 17.35 -8.99
N ASP A 76 -17.92 17.23 -9.20
CA ASP A 76 -18.57 17.73 -10.42
C ASP A 76 -18.33 19.23 -10.62
N ALA A 77 -18.39 20.02 -9.55
CA ALA A 77 -18.09 21.44 -9.60
C ALA A 77 -16.60 21.72 -9.87
N PHE A 78 -15.69 20.93 -9.31
CA PHE A 78 -14.24 21.07 -9.48
C PHE A 78 -13.79 20.69 -10.90
N SER A 79 -14.32 19.59 -11.44
CA SER A 79 -14.11 19.16 -12.83
C SER A 79 -14.77 20.12 -13.83
N GLY A 80 -15.79 20.89 -13.43
CA GLY A 80 -16.34 21.97 -14.26
C GLY A 80 -15.46 23.22 -14.32
N LEU A 81 -14.62 23.46 -13.31
CA LEU A 81 -13.74 24.63 -13.20
C LEU A 81 -12.33 24.38 -13.77
N THR A 82 -11.91 23.12 -13.81
CA THR A 82 -10.69 22.67 -14.48
C THR A 82 -11.12 22.24 -15.88
N SER A 83 -10.62 22.87 -16.96
CA SER A 83 -11.05 22.62 -18.35
C SER A 83 -10.66 21.23 -18.89
N GLN A 84 -10.87 20.18 -18.11
CA GLN A 84 -10.60 18.79 -18.42
C GLN A 84 -11.94 18.04 -18.41
N GLY A 85 -12.35 17.62 -19.59
CA GLY A 85 -13.58 16.88 -19.81
C GLY A 85 -13.62 15.57 -19.02
N GLN A 86 -14.85 15.20 -18.66
CA GLN A 86 -15.28 13.93 -18.06
C GLN A 86 -14.35 12.76 -18.37
N THR A 87 -13.75 12.16 -17.34
CA THR A 87 -13.23 10.79 -17.43
C THR A 87 -13.64 10.01 -16.18
N ASP A 88 -14.40 8.94 -16.43
CA ASP A 88 -14.88 7.87 -15.55
C ASP A 88 -15.57 8.21 -14.22
N ARG A 89 -16.87 8.53 -14.35
CA ARG A 89 -17.85 8.10 -13.35
C ARG A 89 -18.04 6.58 -13.45
N SER A 90 -17.42 5.81 -12.56
CA SER A 90 -17.87 4.44 -12.33
C SER A 90 -19.30 4.49 -11.74
N SER A 91 -20.24 4.00 -12.55
CA SER A 91 -21.69 4.03 -12.31
C SER A 91 -22.08 3.30 -11.02
N PHE A 92 -22.46 4.03 -9.97
CA PHE A 92 -23.14 3.51 -8.78
C PHE A 92 -24.36 4.35 -8.35
N ALA A 93 -24.93 5.13 -9.27
CA ALA A 93 -26.17 5.88 -9.01
C ALA A 93 -27.40 5.06 -9.42
N ASP A 94 -27.64 3.92 -8.76
CA ASP A 94 -28.99 3.31 -8.75
C ASP A 94 -29.16 2.27 -7.63
N LEU A 95 -29.06 2.71 -6.38
CA LEU A 95 -29.65 2.00 -5.24
C LEU A 95 -30.33 3.03 -4.32
N SER A 96 -31.38 3.66 -4.83
CA SER A 96 -32.46 4.07 -3.94
C SER A 96 -33.17 2.79 -3.47
N HIS A 97 -33.23 2.53 -2.16
CA HIS A 97 -34.37 1.95 -1.43
C HIS A 97 -34.00 1.69 0.05
N GLY A 98 -34.68 2.42 0.94
CA GLY A 98 -35.14 1.99 2.26
C GLY A 98 -34.14 1.57 3.34
N GLY A 99 -33.92 2.42 4.35
CA GLY A 99 -33.32 1.99 5.61
C GLY A 99 -33.18 3.13 6.63
N ASN A 100 -33.81 2.97 7.81
CA ASN A 100 -33.97 3.96 8.88
C ASN A 100 -32.70 4.73 9.29
N SER A 101 -32.86 6.04 9.53
CA SER A 101 -31.81 6.87 10.14
C SER A 101 -31.48 6.44 11.57
N LEU A 102 -30.26 5.98 11.79
CA LEU A 102 -29.64 5.88 13.11
C LEU A 102 -29.12 7.26 13.52
N ASN A 103 -29.62 7.78 14.65
CA ASN A 103 -29.11 9.00 15.28
C ASN A 103 -28.02 8.63 16.28
N VAL A 104 -26.77 9.06 16.04
CA VAL A 104 -25.65 8.92 16.98
C VAL A 104 -25.23 10.30 17.48
N ARG A 105 -25.12 10.45 18.80
CA ARG A 105 -24.70 11.67 19.49
C ARG A 105 -23.45 11.36 20.31
N VAL A 106 -22.33 11.99 20.00
CA VAL A 106 -21.07 11.85 20.75
C VAL A 106 -20.83 13.14 21.54
N THR A 107 -20.79 13.04 22.86
CA THR A 107 -20.43 14.12 23.80
C THR A 107 -18.91 14.25 23.90
N GLY A 108 -18.40 15.48 23.74
CA GLY A 108 -16.98 15.76 23.55
C GLY A 108 -16.08 15.65 24.79
N SER A 109 -14.77 15.60 24.53
CA SER A 109 -13.70 15.80 25.50
C SER A 109 -12.75 16.88 25.01
N THR A 110 -12.52 17.87 25.87
CA THR A 110 -11.67 19.07 25.70
C THR A 110 -10.16 18.76 25.67
N THR A 111 -9.41 19.49 24.84
CA THR A 111 -7.94 19.50 24.76
C THR A 111 -7.38 20.81 25.37
N PRO A 112 -6.21 20.84 26.04
CA PRO A 112 -5.73 21.99 26.82
C PRO A 112 -5.07 23.09 25.97
N ALA A 113 -4.93 24.28 26.57
CA ALA A 113 -4.50 25.52 25.91
C ALA A 113 -3.00 25.61 25.57
N ARG A 114 -2.70 26.36 24.49
CA ARG A 114 -1.40 26.60 23.85
C ARG A 114 -0.50 27.57 24.67
N PRO A 115 0.84 27.40 24.71
CA PRO A 115 1.74 28.32 25.40
C PRO A 115 2.05 29.58 24.57
N THR A 116 2.55 30.61 25.26
CA THR A 116 2.63 32.02 24.81
C THR A 116 3.90 32.39 24.02
N PRO A 117 3.84 33.50 23.24
CA PRO A 117 4.76 33.83 22.13
C PRO A 117 6.22 34.15 22.48
N GLY A 118 6.61 34.11 23.77
CA GLY A 118 7.96 34.50 24.21
C GLY A 118 9.04 33.43 24.03
N ALA A 119 8.65 32.16 23.89
CA ALA A 119 9.61 31.05 23.73
C ALA A 119 10.21 30.95 22.31
N ILE A 120 9.53 31.52 21.32
CA ILE A 120 9.82 31.35 19.89
C ILE A 120 11.04 32.19 19.44
N ALA A 121 11.35 33.27 20.16
CA ALA A 121 12.40 34.20 19.74
C ALA A 121 13.82 33.71 20.08
N GLN A 122 13.97 32.78 21.01
CA GLN A 122 15.26 32.27 21.45
C GLN A 122 15.71 31.03 20.65
N GLU A 123 14.78 30.34 19.98
CA GLU A 123 15.05 29.18 19.11
C GLU A 123 15.57 29.57 17.72
N LEU A 124 15.41 30.84 17.31
CA LEU A 124 15.76 31.31 15.96
C LEU A 124 17.27 31.59 15.73
N GLU A 125 18.08 31.69 16.79
CA GLU A 125 19.54 31.92 16.67
C GLU A 125 20.37 30.62 16.72
N ASP A 126 19.80 29.49 17.19
CA ASP A 126 20.48 28.19 17.26
C ASP A 126 20.37 27.37 15.95
N HIS A 127 19.43 27.70 15.06
CA HIS A 127 19.15 26.93 13.84
C HIS A 127 20.20 27.04 12.73
N ASP A 128 21.04 28.07 12.73
CA ASP A 128 22.07 28.27 11.70
C ASP A 128 23.31 27.38 11.90
N SER A 129 23.54 26.90 13.13
CA SER A 129 24.56 25.87 13.40
C SER A 129 24.05 24.46 13.13
N GLU A 130 22.78 24.18 13.43
CA GLU A 130 22.16 22.87 13.18
C GLU A 130 22.01 22.58 11.69
N ALA A 131 21.65 23.59 10.87
CA ALA A 131 21.55 23.44 9.42
C ALA A 131 22.90 23.08 8.77
N ARG A 132 24.01 23.64 9.28
CA ARG A 132 25.37 23.32 8.80
C ARG A 132 25.87 21.97 9.29
N GLU A 133 25.40 21.50 10.43
CA GLU A 133 25.68 20.16 10.94
C GLU A 133 24.90 19.11 10.15
N LEU A 134 23.64 19.38 9.80
CA LEU A 134 22.82 18.56 8.91
C LEU A 134 23.40 18.49 7.49
N GLU A 135 23.89 19.61 6.95
CA GLU A 135 24.50 19.67 5.61
C GLU A 135 25.82 18.89 5.56
N ARG A 136 26.56 18.82 6.68
CA ARG A 136 27.72 17.93 6.82
C ARG A 136 27.32 16.46 6.95
N MET A 137 26.30 16.15 7.74
CA MET A 137 25.80 14.78 7.89
C MET A 137 25.22 14.22 6.58
N LEU A 138 24.59 15.07 5.76
CA LEU A 138 24.10 14.73 4.42
C LEU A 138 25.27 14.49 3.43
N ALA A 139 26.33 15.30 3.50
CA ALA A 139 27.52 15.10 2.67
C ALA A 139 28.33 13.85 3.05
N ASP A 140 28.28 13.43 4.32
CA ASP A 140 28.87 12.17 4.79
C ASP A 140 27.98 10.95 4.46
N ALA A 141 26.65 11.13 4.38
CA ALA A 141 25.69 10.09 3.96
C ALA A 141 25.72 9.79 2.45
N GLU A 142 26.08 10.76 1.60
CA GLU A 142 26.29 10.54 0.16
C GLU A 142 27.55 9.70 -0.17
N ASN A 143 28.36 9.33 0.83
CA ASN A 143 29.49 8.41 0.69
C ASN A 143 29.40 7.19 1.62
N ASP A 144 28.21 6.86 2.12
CA ASP A 144 28.02 5.62 2.87
C ASP A 144 27.89 4.42 1.89
N PRO A 145 28.81 3.45 1.89
CA PRO A 145 28.74 2.29 0.99
C PRO A 145 27.63 1.28 1.34
N ASP A 146 26.79 1.56 2.36
CA ASP A 146 25.79 0.64 2.92
C ASP A 146 24.32 1.19 2.85
N ASP A 147 23.94 2.01 1.85
CA ASP A 147 22.52 2.36 1.56
C ASP A 147 21.89 1.35 0.57
N ASP A 148 20.88 0.61 1.03
CA ASP A 148 20.20 -0.48 0.33
C ASP A 148 18.98 -0.06 -0.51
N PHE A 149 18.67 1.25 -0.65
CA PHE A 149 17.45 1.71 -1.34
C PHE A 149 17.64 2.72 -2.49
N ALA A 150 18.87 3.00 -2.90
CA ALA A 150 19.14 3.96 -3.98
C ALA A 150 19.17 3.37 -5.40
N ASP A 151 19.06 2.04 -5.61
CA ASP A 151 19.33 1.45 -6.93
C ASP A 151 18.45 0.22 -7.27
N GLU A 152 17.13 0.38 -7.51
CA GLU A 152 16.29 -0.71 -8.08
C GLU A 152 15.22 -0.22 -9.09
N ALA A 153 15.51 0.82 -9.87
CA ALA A 153 14.74 1.15 -11.08
C ALA A 153 15.45 0.73 -12.39
N SER A 154 16.57 0.01 -12.29
CA SER A 154 17.28 -0.57 -13.42
C SER A 154 18.03 -1.84 -13.03
N GLU A 155 17.30 -2.89 -12.68
CA GLU A 155 17.81 -4.24 -12.90
C GLU A 155 17.10 -4.82 -14.13
N GLU A 156 17.79 -4.73 -15.26
CA GLU A 156 17.60 -5.65 -16.37
C GLU A 156 17.83 -7.05 -15.79
N THR A 157 16.76 -7.76 -15.44
CA THR A 157 16.86 -9.16 -15.02
C THR A 157 17.50 -9.92 -16.16
N ASP A 158 18.66 -10.50 -15.88
CA ASP A 158 19.42 -11.36 -16.77
C ASP A 158 18.49 -12.40 -17.42
N ASP A 159 18.15 -12.18 -18.70
CA ASP A 159 17.22 -12.99 -19.48
C ASP A 159 17.85 -14.35 -19.89
N SER A 160 18.89 -14.78 -19.18
CA SER A 160 19.74 -15.93 -19.52
C SER A 160 19.74 -17.07 -18.49
N ALA A 161 19.01 -16.95 -17.39
CA ALA A 161 18.84 -18.05 -16.44
C ALA A 161 17.77 -19.05 -16.94
N ASP A 162 18.24 -20.18 -17.48
CA ASP A 162 17.41 -21.28 -17.98
C ASP A 162 16.92 -22.11 -16.76
N GLY A 163 15.70 -21.84 -16.28
CA GLY A 163 15.08 -22.59 -15.18
C GLY A 163 13.85 -21.87 -14.59
N PRO A 164 13.04 -22.57 -13.78
CA PRO A 164 11.77 -22.06 -13.27
C PRO A 164 11.98 -20.88 -12.32
N ARG A 165 11.07 -19.90 -12.36
CA ARG A 165 11.14 -18.65 -11.61
C ARG A 165 10.02 -18.58 -10.56
N LEU A 166 10.38 -18.24 -9.34
CA LEU A 166 9.50 -18.18 -8.16
C LEU A 166 9.26 -16.74 -7.69
N LEU A 167 8.00 -16.42 -7.42
CA LEU A 167 7.60 -15.20 -6.73
C LEU A 167 7.04 -15.53 -5.34
N VAL A 168 7.63 -14.96 -4.29
CA VAL A 168 7.16 -15.06 -2.90
C VAL A 168 6.53 -13.73 -2.49
N LEU A 169 5.24 -13.76 -2.17
CA LEU A 169 4.44 -12.58 -1.81
C LEU A 169 4.07 -12.58 -0.33
N ASN A 170 4.34 -11.47 0.34
CA ASN A 170 4.07 -11.28 1.76
C ASN A 170 3.12 -10.11 1.98
N GLY A 171 1.98 -10.41 2.58
CA GLY A 171 0.93 -9.45 2.87
C GLY A 171 1.22 -8.56 4.10
N PRO A 172 0.17 -7.93 4.64
CA PRO A 172 0.34 -6.88 5.62
C PRO A 172 0.87 -7.39 6.96
N ASN A 173 1.79 -6.61 7.54
CA ASN A 173 2.46 -6.83 8.83
C ASN A 173 3.44 -8.02 8.88
N ILE A 174 3.70 -8.72 7.77
CA ILE A 174 4.72 -9.78 7.73
C ILE A 174 6.13 -9.21 7.88
N ASN A 175 6.35 -7.97 7.42
CA ASN A 175 7.60 -7.23 7.65
C ASN A 175 7.92 -6.98 9.13
N MET A 176 6.95 -7.16 10.03
CA MET A 176 7.10 -6.95 11.48
C MET A 176 7.47 -8.23 12.25
N LEU A 177 7.78 -9.33 11.56
CA LEU A 177 8.30 -10.55 12.18
C LEU A 177 9.55 -10.27 13.02
N GLY A 178 9.70 -10.96 14.15
CA GLY A 178 10.80 -10.76 15.10
C GLY A 178 10.69 -9.53 16.00
N ILE A 179 9.95 -8.48 15.60
CA ILE A 179 9.80 -7.24 16.39
C ILE A 179 8.63 -7.33 17.37
N ARG A 180 7.59 -8.10 17.03
CA ARG A 180 6.34 -8.19 17.80
C ARG A 180 6.17 -9.55 18.46
N GLU A 181 6.00 -9.57 19.78
CA GLU A 181 5.64 -10.76 20.58
C GLU A 181 6.57 -11.98 20.30
N PRO A 182 7.88 -11.88 20.60
CA PRO A 182 8.86 -12.95 20.33
C PRO A 182 8.50 -14.30 20.97
N ASP A 183 7.74 -14.27 22.07
CA ASP A 183 7.25 -15.48 22.75
C ASP A 183 6.23 -16.27 21.92
N LEU A 184 5.55 -15.64 20.94
CA LEU A 184 4.47 -16.25 20.15
C LEU A 184 4.90 -16.61 18.72
N TYR A 185 5.87 -15.87 18.14
CA TYR A 185 6.29 -16.01 16.73
C TYR A 185 7.74 -16.49 16.55
N GLY A 186 8.51 -16.64 17.63
CA GLY A 186 9.93 -17.03 17.58
C GLY A 186 10.86 -15.82 17.45
N THR A 187 12.17 -16.08 17.48
CA THR A 187 13.23 -15.07 17.29
C THR A 187 13.56 -14.83 15.82
N GLU A 188 12.92 -15.56 14.92
CA GLU A 188 13.15 -15.47 13.48
C GLU A 188 12.48 -14.19 12.96
N ASP A 189 13.29 -13.32 12.38
CA ASP A 189 12.86 -12.03 11.84
C ASP A 189 12.50 -12.13 10.35
N PHE A 190 12.10 -11.01 9.77
CA PHE A 190 11.75 -10.97 8.35
C PHE A 190 12.96 -11.29 7.45
N ALA A 191 14.18 -10.90 7.83
CA ALA A 191 15.39 -11.22 7.08
C ALA A 191 15.64 -12.75 7.04
N SER A 192 15.51 -13.42 8.18
CA SER A 192 15.60 -14.89 8.27
C SER A 192 14.57 -15.60 7.39
N LEU A 193 13.38 -15.03 7.25
CA LEU A 193 12.35 -15.56 6.34
C LEU A 193 12.77 -15.42 4.88
N LEU A 194 13.36 -14.29 4.49
CA LEU A 194 13.85 -14.07 3.12
C LEU A 194 14.98 -15.05 2.80
N GLU A 195 15.97 -15.16 3.67
CA GLU A 195 17.08 -16.11 3.54
C GLU A 195 16.55 -17.53 3.35
N LEU A 196 15.63 -17.97 4.20
CA LEU A 196 14.99 -19.28 4.09
C LEU A 196 14.28 -19.49 2.73
N CYS A 197 13.63 -18.46 2.19
CA CYS A 197 12.96 -18.56 0.89
C CYS A 197 13.97 -18.70 -0.25
N HIS A 198 15.09 -17.99 -0.20
CA HIS A 198 16.15 -18.09 -1.20
C HIS A 198 16.85 -19.45 -1.14
N GLU A 199 17.22 -19.91 0.06
CA GLU A 199 17.85 -21.23 0.26
C GLU A 199 16.93 -22.36 -0.23
N ALA A 200 15.66 -22.35 0.18
CA ALA A 200 14.71 -23.38 -0.26
C ALA A 200 14.45 -23.35 -1.77
N ALA A 201 14.44 -22.16 -2.39
CA ALA A 201 14.26 -22.04 -3.83
C ALA A 201 15.46 -22.59 -4.61
N GLU A 202 16.69 -22.33 -4.13
CA GLU A 202 17.91 -22.88 -4.72
C GLU A 202 17.96 -24.41 -4.58
N GLU A 203 17.61 -24.94 -3.40
CA GLU A 203 17.56 -26.39 -3.15
C GLU A 203 16.58 -27.11 -4.09
N GLU A 204 15.45 -26.48 -4.40
CA GLU A 204 14.40 -27.03 -5.26
C GLU A 204 14.59 -26.71 -6.76
N GLY A 205 15.69 -26.02 -7.12
CA GLY A 205 16.09 -25.80 -8.51
C GLY A 205 15.43 -24.62 -9.22
N PHE A 206 14.89 -23.64 -8.47
CA PHE A 206 14.45 -22.38 -9.06
C PHE A 206 15.65 -21.52 -9.47
N SER A 207 15.61 -20.98 -10.70
CA SER A 207 16.65 -20.11 -11.24
C SER A 207 16.61 -18.71 -10.64
N VAL A 208 15.41 -18.25 -10.29
CA VAL A 208 15.15 -16.93 -9.70
C VAL A 208 14.13 -17.09 -8.59
N CYS A 209 14.40 -16.51 -7.43
CA CYS A 209 13.45 -16.36 -6.34
C CYS A 209 13.34 -14.88 -6.00
N ARG A 210 12.18 -14.27 -6.28
CA ARG A 210 11.90 -12.88 -5.91
C ARG A 210 10.97 -12.85 -4.71
N CYS A 211 11.40 -12.20 -3.65
CA CYS A 211 10.55 -11.94 -2.49
C CYS A 211 10.01 -10.51 -2.55
N TYR A 212 8.71 -10.34 -2.30
CA TYR A 212 8.05 -9.05 -2.26
C TYR A 212 7.10 -8.96 -1.07
N GLN A 213 7.08 -7.81 -0.40
CA GLN A 213 6.20 -7.54 0.73
C GLN A 213 5.49 -6.21 0.54
N SER A 214 4.18 -6.18 0.80
CA SER A 214 3.45 -4.92 0.92
C SER A 214 2.33 -4.98 1.95
N ASN A 215 2.10 -3.81 2.56
CA ASN A 215 0.96 -3.55 3.44
C ASN A 215 -0.27 -3.05 2.67
N HIS A 216 -0.18 -2.89 1.35
CA HIS A 216 -1.27 -2.42 0.50
C HIS A 216 -1.75 -3.54 -0.41
N GLU A 217 -3.07 -3.74 -0.42
CA GLU A 217 -3.71 -4.76 -1.25
C GLU A 217 -3.45 -4.55 -2.76
N GLY A 218 -3.47 -3.29 -3.22
CA GLY A 218 -3.24 -2.94 -4.63
C GLY A 218 -1.87 -3.38 -5.10
N ASP A 219 -0.82 -3.10 -4.32
CA ASP A 219 0.55 -3.48 -4.67
C ASP A 219 0.72 -5.01 -4.81
N LEU A 220 0.03 -5.80 -3.96
CA LEU A 220 0.05 -7.25 -4.08
C LEU A 220 -0.68 -7.73 -5.34
N VAL A 221 -1.79 -7.08 -5.69
CA VAL A 221 -2.53 -7.35 -6.93
C VAL A 221 -1.68 -7.02 -8.15
N ASP A 222 -1.01 -5.87 -8.14
CA ASP A 222 -0.12 -5.43 -9.22
C ASP A 222 1.05 -6.41 -9.37
N ALA A 223 1.68 -6.82 -8.25
CA ALA A 223 2.76 -7.81 -8.25
C ALA A 223 2.31 -9.17 -8.81
N ILE A 224 1.07 -9.61 -8.51
CA ILE A 224 0.50 -10.84 -9.09
C ILE A 224 0.33 -10.69 -10.61
N GLN A 225 -0.20 -9.55 -11.07
CA GLN A 225 -0.42 -9.30 -12.50
C GLN A 225 0.90 -9.21 -13.27
N ASP A 226 1.89 -8.53 -12.71
CA ASP A 226 3.25 -8.42 -13.27
C ASP A 226 3.98 -9.76 -13.32
N ALA A 227 3.54 -10.74 -12.52
CA ALA A 227 4.11 -12.08 -12.54
C ALA A 227 3.77 -12.86 -13.82
N TYR A 228 2.68 -12.47 -14.50
CA TYR A 228 2.19 -13.16 -15.69
C TYR A 228 3.23 -13.19 -16.81
N GLY A 229 3.63 -14.40 -17.22
CA GLY A 229 4.65 -14.63 -18.24
C GLY A 229 6.09 -14.35 -17.79
N ARG A 230 6.32 -14.09 -16.50
CA ARG A 230 7.65 -13.87 -15.91
C ARG A 230 8.02 -14.86 -14.82
N PHE A 231 7.02 -15.42 -14.14
CA PHE A 231 7.20 -16.40 -13.07
C PHE A 231 6.36 -17.64 -13.34
N ASP A 232 6.88 -18.79 -12.94
CA ASP A 232 6.27 -20.10 -13.12
C ASP A 232 5.46 -20.53 -11.90
N GLY A 233 5.74 -19.95 -10.72
CA GLY A 233 5.04 -20.28 -9.49
C GLY A 233 4.97 -19.13 -8.48
N ILE A 234 3.93 -19.14 -7.65
CA ILE A 234 3.69 -18.14 -6.61
C ILE A 234 3.56 -18.81 -5.23
N VAL A 235 4.33 -18.36 -4.25
CA VAL A 235 4.06 -18.63 -2.83
C VAL A 235 3.53 -17.36 -2.21
N ILE A 236 2.35 -17.39 -1.61
CA ILE A 236 1.72 -16.19 -1.04
C ILE A 236 1.32 -16.40 0.41
N ASN A 237 1.81 -15.52 1.29
CA ASN A 237 1.24 -15.30 2.61
C ASN A 237 0.42 -14.02 2.61
N PRO A 238 -0.89 -14.08 2.34
CA PRO A 238 -1.75 -12.89 2.28
C PRO A 238 -2.00 -12.22 3.64
N GLY A 239 -1.52 -12.79 4.76
CA GLY A 239 -1.73 -12.26 6.09
C GLY A 239 -3.22 -12.03 6.39
N ALA A 240 -3.56 -10.81 6.84
CA ALA A 240 -4.94 -10.45 7.12
C ALA A 240 -5.85 -10.44 5.87
N TYR A 241 -5.28 -10.22 4.68
CA TYR A 241 -6.06 -10.13 3.45
C TYR A 241 -6.66 -11.44 3.00
N THR A 242 -6.18 -12.58 3.52
CA THR A 242 -6.83 -13.87 3.23
C THR A 242 -8.32 -13.87 3.60
N HIS A 243 -8.70 -13.13 4.65
CA HIS A 243 -10.06 -13.10 5.18
C HIS A 243 -10.95 -12.05 4.51
N THR A 244 -10.39 -11.16 3.70
CA THR A 244 -11.10 -9.96 3.22
C THR A 244 -10.95 -9.68 1.74
N SER A 245 -9.83 -10.08 1.12
CA SER A 245 -9.49 -9.69 -0.24
C SER A 245 -10.05 -10.65 -1.26
N VAL A 246 -11.13 -10.23 -1.92
CA VAL A 246 -11.59 -10.85 -3.17
C VAL A 246 -10.70 -10.40 -4.33
N ALA A 247 -10.07 -9.23 -4.25
CA ALA A 247 -9.19 -8.71 -5.31
C ALA A 247 -7.96 -9.59 -5.54
N ILE A 248 -7.29 -10.04 -4.47
CA ILE A 248 -6.14 -10.95 -4.56
C ILE A 248 -6.57 -12.31 -5.11
N LEU A 249 -7.72 -12.83 -4.69
CA LEU A 249 -8.32 -14.05 -5.23
C LEU A 249 -8.53 -13.95 -6.75
N ASP A 250 -9.15 -12.87 -7.21
CA ASP A 250 -9.44 -12.66 -8.62
C ASP A 250 -8.15 -12.45 -9.44
N ALA A 251 -7.16 -11.75 -8.88
CA ALA A 251 -5.85 -11.58 -9.51
C ALA A 251 -5.13 -12.91 -9.72
N LEU A 252 -5.06 -13.78 -8.69
CA LEU A 252 -4.44 -15.10 -8.79
C LEU A 252 -5.16 -15.98 -9.83
N LYS A 253 -6.49 -15.94 -9.87
CA LYS A 253 -7.28 -16.65 -10.89
C LYS A 253 -7.03 -16.12 -12.29
N ALA A 254 -6.89 -14.80 -12.45
CA ALA A 254 -6.68 -14.17 -13.75
C ALA A 254 -5.35 -14.58 -14.37
N VAL A 255 -4.27 -14.68 -13.56
CA VAL A 255 -2.95 -15.07 -14.07
C VAL A 255 -2.80 -16.58 -14.25
N SER A 256 -3.58 -17.38 -13.51
CA SER A 256 -3.57 -18.86 -13.58
C SER A 256 -2.19 -19.50 -13.37
N ILE A 257 -1.30 -18.82 -12.65
CA ILE A 257 0.00 -19.35 -12.23
C ILE A 257 -0.23 -20.27 -11.02
N PRO A 258 0.38 -21.46 -10.97
CA PRO A 258 0.32 -22.34 -9.79
C PRO A 258 0.72 -21.60 -8.51
N ALA A 259 -0.17 -21.60 -7.52
CA ALA A 259 0.01 -20.85 -6.28
C ALA A 259 -0.19 -21.70 -5.02
N VAL A 260 0.68 -21.49 -4.02
CA VAL A 260 0.55 -22.08 -2.68
C VAL A 260 0.32 -20.97 -1.65
N GLU A 261 -0.73 -21.13 -0.83
CA GLU A 261 -1.01 -20.20 0.28
C GLU A 261 -0.24 -20.63 1.53
N VAL A 262 0.42 -19.68 2.21
CA VAL A 262 1.18 -19.94 3.44
C VAL A 262 0.67 -19.09 4.59
N HIS A 263 0.55 -19.69 5.77
CA HIS A 263 0.30 -18.99 7.03
C HIS A 263 1.29 -19.45 8.11
N ILE A 264 2.04 -18.51 8.67
CA ILE A 264 3.03 -18.75 9.73
C ILE A 264 2.37 -19.40 10.96
N SER A 265 1.25 -18.83 11.42
CA SER A 265 0.48 -19.36 12.55
C SER A 265 -0.66 -20.26 12.10
N LYS A 266 -1.08 -21.21 12.96
CA LYS A 266 -2.34 -21.92 12.75
C LYS A 266 -3.51 -20.95 12.84
N VAL A 267 -4.19 -20.77 11.71
CA VAL A 267 -5.34 -19.86 11.61
C VAL A 267 -6.62 -20.53 12.13
N ASP A 268 -6.70 -21.86 12.04
CA ASP A 268 -7.91 -22.65 12.36
C ASP A 268 -8.25 -22.71 13.86
N GLU A 269 -7.26 -22.45 14.73
CA GLU A 269 -7.43 -22.38 16.18
C GLU A 269 -7.82 -20.97 16.67
N ARG A 270 -8.02 -20.01 15.74
CA ARG A 270 -8.33 -18.60 16.04
C ARG A 270 -9.83 -18.28 15.87
N GLU A 271 -10.17 -16.99 15.97
CA GLU A 271 -11.55 -16.49 15.91
C GLU A 271 -12.26 -16.89 14.60
N GLY A 272 -13.58 -17.08 14.63
CA GLY A 272 -14.33 -17.63 13.50
C GLY A 272 -14.20 -16.85 12.18
N PHE A 273 -13.88 -15.55 12.21
CA PHE A 273 -13.63 -14.78 10.98
C PHE A 273 -12.30 -15.13 10.31
N ARG A 274 -11.33 -15.69 11.06
CA ARG A 274 -10.04 -16.11 10.52
C ARG A 274 -10.09 -17.48 9.85
N GLN A 275 -11.14 -18.25 10.07
CA GLN A 275 -11.30 -19.57 9.44
C GLN A 275 -11.68 -19.48 7.95
N VAL A 276 -12.04 -18.28 7.46
CA VAL A 276 -12.37 -18.04 6.05
C VAL A 276 -11.12 -17.53 5.32
N SER A 277 -10.69 -18.24 4.27
CA SER A 277 -9.69 -17.76 3.31
C SER A 277 -10.33 -17.69 1.93
N TYR A 278 -10.37 -16.49 1.35
CA TYR A 278 -10.74 -16.29 -0.05
C TYR A 278 -9.62 -16.74 -0.99
N VAL A 279 -8.37 -16.47 -0.60
CA VAL A 279 -7.17 -16.77 -1.40
C VAL A 279 -6.98 -18.27 -1.61
N ARG A 280 -7.36 -19.10 -0.62
CA ARG A 280 -7.35 -20.57 -0.71
C ARG A 280 -8.07 -21.11 -1.94
N ALA A 281 -9.09 -20.41 -2.44
CA ALA A 281 -9.84 -20.86 -3.62
C ALA A 281 -9.08 -20.64 -4.95
N ALA A 282 -7.96 -19.92 -4.96
CA ALA A 282 -7.05 -19.79 -6.10
C ALA A 282 -5.79 -20.64 -5.97
N CYS A 283 -5.42 -21.05 -4.75
CA CYS A 283 -4.23 -21.87 -4.50
C CYS A 283 -4.55 -23.36 -4.59
N PHE A 284 -3.61 -24.17 -5.09
CA PHE A 284 -3.80 -25.63 -5.14
C PHE A 284 -3.50 -26.30 -3.80
N GLU A 285 -2.69 -25.65 -2.94
CA GLU A 285 -2.35 -26.10 -1.60
C GLU A 285 -2.33 -24.92 -0.62
N THR A 286 -2.59 -25.20 0.66
CA THR A 286 -2.41 -24.27 1.77
C THR A 286 -1.55 -24.90 2.85
N VAL A 287 -0.44 -24.25 3.21
CA VAL A 287 0.45 -24.64 4.31
C VAL A 287 0.21 -23.71 5.51
N MET A 288 -0.06 -24.28 6.69
CA MET A 288 -0.35 -23.47 7.88
C MET A 288 0.31 -24.02 9.15
N GLY A 289 0.77 -23.11 10.02
CA GLY A 289 1.15 -23.45 11.39
C GLY A 289 2.52 -24.09 11.56
N LEU A 290 3.40 -23.95 10.57
CA LEU A 290 4.78 -24.43 10.60
C LEU A 290 5.80 -23.31 10.91
N GLY A 291 5.35 -22.11 11.26
CA GLY A 291 6.24 -20.94 11.37
C GLY A 291 6.77 -20.54 9.99
N ILE A 292 7.98 -19.95 9.96
CA ILE A 292 8.62 -19.60 8.68
C ILE A 292 8.98 -20.84 7.85
N LYS A 293 9.16 -22.02 8.47
CA LYS A 293 9.40 -23.29 7.77
C LYS A 293 8.25 -23.70 6.86
N GLY A 294 7.07 -23.11 7.04
CA GLY A 294 5.96 -23.27 6.11
C GLY A 294 6.28 -22.76 4.70
N TYR A 295 7.14 -21.76 4.56
CA TYR A 295 7.59 -21.25 3.26
C TYR A 295 8.44 -22.28 2.53
N ALA A 296 9.44 -22.86 3.20
CA ALA A 296 10.28 -23.90 2.61
C ALA A 296 9.45 -25.11 2.14
N LYS A 297 8.47 -25.56 2.95
CA LYS A 297 7.55 -26.63 2.52
C LYS A 297 6.76 -26.21 1.28
N ALA A 298 6.17 -25.02 1.28
CA ALA A 298 5.37 -24.53 0.16
C ALA A 298 6.17 -24.40 -1.15
N ILE A 299 7.44 -23.99 -1.06
CA ILE A 299 8.36 -23.92 -2.20
C ILE A 299 8.63 -25.32 -2.75
N ALA A 300 8.90 -26.29 -1.89
CA ALA A 300 9.10 -27.69 -2.29
C ALA A 300 7.84 -28.32 -2.91
N ASP A 301 6.66 -28.07 -2.33
CA ASP A 301 5.39 -28.57 -2.90
C ASP A 301 5.12 -27.96 -4.28
N LEU A 302 5.44 -26.67 -4.45
CA LEU A 302 5.31 -25.95 -5.71
C LEU A 302 6.28 -26.47 -6.77
N ALA A 303 7.55 -26.67 -6.43
CA ALA A 303 8.52 -27.29 -7.34
C ALA A 303 8.06 -28.68 -7.79
N ALA A 304 7.61 -29.51 -6.85
CA ALA A 304 7.05 -30.83 -7.13
C ALA A 304 5.75 -30.80 -7.94
N HIS A 305 5.01 -29.69 -7.92
CA HIS A 305 3.84 -29.47 -8.77
C HIS A 305 4.26 -29.15 -10.20
N LEU A 306 5.17 -28.18 -10.39
CA LEU A 306 5.67 -27.76 -11.70
C LEU A 306 6.34 -28.90 -12.46
N ALA A 307 7.17 -29.70 -11.77
CA ALA A 307 7.83 -30.86 -12.39
C ALA A 307 6.85 -31.92 -12.94
N LYS A 308 5.63 -32.02 -12.40
CA LYS A 308 4.61 -32.97 -12.88
C LYS A 308 3.83 -32.45 -14.10
N GLU A 309 3.78 -31.13 -14.29
CA GLU A 309 3.16 -30.52 -15.47
C GLU A 309 4.07 -30.69 -16.69
N ASP A 310 5.40 -30.61 -16.50
CA ASP A 310 6.38 -30.84 -17.58
C ASP A 310 6.40 -32.29 -18.09
N GLU A 311 5.97 -33.25 -17.27
CA GLU A 311 5.91 -34.68 -17.63
C GLU A 311 4.62 -35.10 -18.37
N GLN A 312 3.61 -34.22 -18.48
CA GLN A 312 2.28 -34.51 -19.05
C GLN A 312 2.07 -33.96 -20.46
#